data_AF-A0A1V4VEW3-F1
#
_entry.id   AF-A0A1V4VEW3-F1
#
_cell.length_a   1.000
_cell.length_b   1.000
_cell.length_c   1.000
_cell.angle_alpha   90.00
_cell.angle_beta   90.00
_cell.angle_gamma   90.00
#
_symmetry.space_group_name_H-M   'P 1'
#
loop_
_entity.id
_entity.type
_entity.pdbx_description
1 polymer ?
#
loop_
_entity_poly.entity_id
_entity_poly.type
_entity_poly.pdbx_seq_one_letter_code
_entity_poly.pdbx_strand_id
1 'polypeptide(L)'
;MSKKIPHFKSEEEEVRFWDEHSLDEFENELEEVNVECVRDNDVLPVRLDRSDIQHLRNLARKKGLTQGTLARMWIKERLVQEKIQNN
;
A
#
# COMPACT_ATOMS: atom_id res chain seq x y z
N MET A 1 -30.18 19.53 0.35
CA MET A 1 -29.94 20.48 -0.76
C MET A 1 -28.50 20.27 -1.17
N SER A 2 -28.23 19.61 -2.29
CA SER A 2 -26.85 19.42 -2.78
C SER A 2 -26.30 20.74 -3.30
N LYS A 3 -25.04 21.03 -3.01
CA LYS A 3 -24.33 22.19 -3.57
C LYS A 3 -23.82 21.87 -4.98
N LYS A 4 -23.46 22.94 -5.71
CA LYS A 4 -22.82 22.84 -7.02
C LYS A 4 -21.33 23.14 -6.91
N ILE A 5 -20.50 22.41 -7.64
CA ILE A 5 -19.07 22.65 -7.74
C ILE A 5 -18.86 23.88 -8.66
N PRO A 6 -18.17 24.93 -8.19
CA PRO A 6 -17.97 26.14 -8.97
C PRO A 6 -16.93 25.94 -10.10
N HIS A 7 -16.90 26.84 -11.07
CA HIS A 7 -15.80 26.92 -12.03
C HIS A 7 -14.60 27.63 -11.41
N PHE A 8 -13.49 26.91 -11.23
CA PHE A 8 -12.25 27.46 -10.72
C PHE A 8 -11.48 28.24 -11.79
N LYS A 9 -10.86 29.35 -11.41
CA LYS A 9 -10.03 30.18 -12.30
C LYS A 9 -8.55 29.85 -12.19
N SER A 10 -8.13 29.18 -11.11
CA SER A 10 -6.77 28.67 -10.92
C SER A 10 -6.76 27.41 -10.04
N GLU A 11 -5.67 26.64 -10.13
CA GLU A 11 -5.46 25.43 -9.32
C GLU A 11 -5.40 25.77 -7.81
N GLU A 12 -4.82 26.90 -7.44
CA GLU A 12 -4.75 27.31 -6.02
C GLU A 12 -6.13 27.66 -5.45
N GLU A 13 -7.07 28.12 -6.29
CA GLU A 13 -8.47 28.35 -5.88
C GLU A 13 -9.18 27.03 -5.62
N GLU A 14 -8.96 26.04 -6.49
CA GLU A 14 -9.52 24.69 -6.35
C GLU A 14 -9.01 23.99 -5.08
N VAL A 15 -7.70 24.04 -4.81
CA VAL A 15 -7.12 23.46 -3.59
C VAL A 15 -7.74 24.07 -2.34
N ARG A 16 -7.80 25.41 -2.26
CA ARG A 16 -8.42 26.10 -1.11
C ARG A 16 -9.89 25.73 -0.94
N PHE A 17 -10.62 25.58 -2.05
CA PHE A 17 -12.01 25.18 -2.01
C PHE A 17 -12.18 23.79 -1.39
N TRP A 18 -11.37 22.81 -1.81
CA TRP A 18 -11.42 21.44 -1.29
C TRP A 18 -10.85 21.29 0.12
N ASP A 19 -9.94 22.18 0.56
CA ASP A 19 -9.49 22.23 1.96
C ASP A 19 -10.62 22.64 2.92
N GLU A 20 -11.58 23.44 2.43
CA GLU A 20 -12.65 24.02 3.24
C GLU A 20 -14.00 23.29 3.12
N HIS A 21 -14.17 22.38 2.14
CA HIS A 21 -15.46 21.72 1.87
C HIS A 21 -15.36 20.19 1.86
N SER A 22 -16.38 19.52 2.43
CA SER A 22 -16.50 18.05 2.31
C SER A 22 -17.05 17.64 0.94
N LEU A 23 -16.58 16.51 0.42
CA LEU A 23 -17.08 15.90 -0.82
C LEU A 23 -18.57 15.54 -0.72
N ASP A 24 -19.05 15.16 0.46
CA ASP A 24 -20.45 14.77 0.70
C ASP A 24 -21.43 15.90 0.39
N GLU A 25 -20.97 17.17 0.40
CA GLU A 25 -21.80 18.33 0.09
C GLU A 25 -22.22 18.41 -1.39
N PHE A 26 -21.51 17.67 -2.26
CA PHE A 26 -21.64 17.68 -3.72
C PHE A 26 -22.07 16.32 -4.29
N GLU A 27 -22.71 15.47 -3.48
CA GLU A 27 -23.13 14.10 -3.85
C GLU A 27 -23.87 13.98 -5.20
N ASN A 28 -24.64 15.00 -5.59
CA ASN A 28 -25.37 15.02 -6.88
C ASN A 28 -24.52 15.46 -8.09
N GLU A 29 -23.31 15.98 -7.87
CA GLU A 29 -22.36 16.37 -8.92
C GLU A 29 -21.11 15.46 -8.97
N LEU A 30 -21.04 14.47 -8.09
CA LEU A 30 -19.98 13.47 -8.04
C LEU A 30 -20.51 12.11 -8.46
N GLU A 31 -19.67 11.33 -9.13
CA GLU A 31 -19.98 9.93 -9.47
C GLU A 31 -19.16 9.01 -8.56
N GLU A 32 -19.79 7.97 -8.02
CA GLU A 32 -19.08 6.94 -7.28
C GLU A 32 -18.10 6.22 -8.22
N VAL A 33 -16.80 6.40 -7.95
CA VAL A 33 -15.75 5.66 -8.66
C VAL A 33 -15.33 4.48 -7.80
N ASN A 34 -15.44 3.28 -8.36
CA ASN A 34 -14.95 2.07 -7.72
C ASN A 34 -13.44 1.97 -7.94
N VAL A 35 -12.65 2.40 -6.95
CA VAL A 35 -11.20 2.32 -7.01
C VAL A 35 -10.75 0.91 -6.63
N GLU A 36 -10.43 0.09 -7.62
CA GLU A 36 -9.69 -1.15 -7.37
C GLU A 36 -8.25 -0.80 -7.01
N CYS A 37 -7.93 -0.86 -5.72
CA CYS A 37 -6.54 -0.89 -5.25
C CYS A 37 -5.93 -2.25 -5.62
N VAL A 38 -5.57 -2.43 -6.89
CA VAL A 38 -4.88 -3.63 -7.36
C VAL A 38 -3.53 -3.69 -6.65
N ARG A 39 -3.39 -4.60 -5.69
CA ARG A 39 -2.10 -4.91 -5.11
C ARG A 39 -1.41 -5.90 -6.04
N ASP A 40 -0.43 -5.42 -6.82
CA ASP A 40 0.42 -6.22 -7.72
C ASP A 40 1.39 -7.13 -6.95
N ASN A 41 0.88 -7.96 -6.04
CA ASN A 41 1.69 -8.89 -5.27
C ASN A 41 1.08 -10.28 -5.29
N ASP A 42 1.82 -11.22 -5.90
CA ASP A 42 1.52 -12.63 -5.79
C ASP A 42 1.81 -13.15 -4.37
N VAL A 43 0.98 -14.10 -3.92
CA VAL A 43 1.16 -14.79 -2.64
C VAL A 43 1.83 -16.14 -2.88
N LEU A 44 2.99 -16.35 -2.27
CA LEU A 44 3.69 -17.62 -2.26
C LEU A 44 3.46 -18.36 -0.93
N PRO A 45 2.64 -19.43 -0.89
CA PRO A 45 2.49 -20.24 0.33
C PRO A 45 3.73 -21.13 0.52
N VAL A 46 4.49 -20.90 1.60
CA VAL A 46 5.67 -21.70 1.97
C VAL A 46 5.37 -22.46 3.26
N ARG A 47 5.59 -23.78 3.26
CA ARG A 47 5.54 -24.60 4.47
C ARG A 47 6.87 -24.51 5.22
N LEU A 48 6.80 -24.15 6.50
CA LEU A 48 7.93 -24.08 7.41
C LEU A 48 7.54 -24.79 8.70
N ASP A 49 8.52 -25.40 9.36
CA ASP A 49 8.30 -26.02 10.66
C ASP A 49 8.00 -24.97 11.73
N ARG A 50 7.31 -25.40 12.80
CA ARG A 50 6.89 -24.48 13.87
C ARG A 50 8.08 -23.77 14.53
N SER A 51 9.21 -24.48 14.69
CA SER A 51 10.45 -23.92 15.24
C SER A 51 10.96 -22.76 14.39
N ASP A 52 10.94 -22.91 13.07
CA ASP A 52 11.51 -21.94 12.14
C ASP A 52 10.64 -20.68 12.06
N ILE A 53 9.31 -20.85 12.03
CA ILE A 53 8.38 -19.72 12.12
C ILE A 53 8.59 -18.95 13.43
N GLN A 54 8.80 -19.65 14.55
CA GLN A 54 9.03 -19.00 15.83
C GLN A 54 10.37 -18.24 15.87
N HIS A 55 11.43 -18.82 15.30
CA HIS A 55 12.72 -18.15 15.18
C HIS A 55 12.63 -16.91 14.28
N LEU A 56 12.01 -17.03 13.12
CA LEU A 56 11.79 -15.92 12.19
C LEU A 56 11.03 -14.77 12.86
N ARG A 57 9.94 -15.09 13.59
CA ARG A 57 9.15 -14.10 14.33
C ARG A 57 9.98 -13.38 15.39
N ASN A 58 10.79 -14.12 16.15
CA ASN A 58 11.65 -13.55 17.19
C ASN A 58 12.71 -12.61 16.58
N LEU A 59 13.31 -12.98 15.44
CA LEU A 59 14.28 -12.15 14.73
C LEU A 59 13.63 -10.90 14.14
N ALA A 60 12.46 -11.04 13.53
CA ALA A 60 11.71 -9.92 12.98
C ALA A 60 11.35 -8.91 14.07
N ARG A 61 10.86 -9.38 15.23
CA ARG A 61 10.53 -8.52 16.37
C ARG A 61 11.73 -7.74 16.88
N LYS A 62 12.91 -8.37 17.00
CA LYS A 62 14.15 -7.68 17.41
C LYS A 62 14.55 -6.56 16.44
N LYS A 63 14.11 -6.65 15.18
CA LYS A 63 14.36 -5.66 14.12
C LYS A 63 13.19 -4.68 13.92
N GLY A 64 12.13 -4.75 14.72
CA GLY A 64 10.93 -3.91 14.54
C GLY A 64 10.11 -4.26 13.28
N LEU A 65 10.23 -5.49 12.77
CA LEU A 65 9.59 -5.95 11.54
C LEU A 65 8.56 -7.06 11.80
N THR A 66 7.64 -7.25 10.85
CA THR A 66 6.80 -8.46 10.82
C THR A 66 7.57 -9.65 10.26
N GLN A 67 7.16 -10.87 10.62
CA GLN A 67 7.76 -12.10 10.08
C GLN A 67 7.68 -12.15 8.54
N GLY A 68 6.60 -11.65 7.93
CA GLY A 68 6.41 -11.60 6.48
C GLY A 68 7.32 -10.58 5.80
N THR A 69 7.52 -9.42 6.43
CA THR A 69 8.46 -8.40 5.93
C THR A 69 9.89 -8.95 5.92
N LEU A 70 10.33 -9.55 7.03
CA LEU A 70 11.68 -10.12 7.13
C LEU A 70 11.89 -11.26 6.11
N ALA A 71 10.92 -12.17 5.98
CA ALA A 71 10.98 -13.25 4.99
C ALA A 71 11.11 -12.70 3.57
N ARG A 72 10.28 -11.71 3.20
CA ARG A 72 10.34 -11.08 1.87
C ARG A 72 11.71 -10.44 1.61
N MET A 73 12.30 -9.76 2.60
CA MET A 73 13.63 -9.16 2.47
C MET A 73 14.69 -10.23 2.19
N TRP A 74 14.74 -11.29 2.98
CA TRP A 74 15.71 -12.37 2.80
C TRP A 74 15.54 -13.12 1.48
N ILE A 75 14.30 -13.36 1.03
CA ILE A 75 14.05 -13.95 -0.29
C ILE A 75 14.64 -13.05 -1.39
N LYS A 76 14.41 -11.73 -1.33
CA LYS A 76 14.98 -10.78 -2.31
C LYS A 76 16.51 -10.78 -2.27
N GLU A 77 17.11 -10.72 -1.08
CA GLU A 77 18.57 -10.76 -0.92
C GLU A 77 19.16 -12.02 -1.55
N ARG A 78 18.56 -13.19 -1.30
CA ARG A 78 19.04 -14.46 -1.86
C ARG A 78 18.91 -14.52 -3.37
N LEU A 79 17.81 -14.01 -3.94
CA LEU A 79 17.61 -13.95 -5.40
C LEU A 79 18.65 -13.04 -6.08
N VAL A 80 19.05 -11.94 -5.46
CA VAL A 80 20.11 -11.07 -5.99
C VAL A 80 21.45 -11.81 -5.97
N GLN A 81 21.77 -12.50 -4.88
CA GLN A 81 23.02 -13.28 -4.77
C GLN A 81 23.10 -14.39 -5.82
N GLU A 82 22.00 -15.12 -6.06
CA GLU A 82 21.96 -16.15 -7.11
C GLU A 82 22.17 -15.59 -8.51
N LYS A 83 21.65 -14.40 -8.82
CA LYS A 83 21.91 -13.76 -10.12
C LYS A 83 23.38 -13.40 -10.32
N ILE A 84 24.08 -12.99 -9.26
CA ILE A 84 25.50 -12.62 -9.33
C ILE A 84 26.38 -13.86 -9.49
N GLN A 85 26.01 -15.00 -8.89
CA GLN A 85 26.79 -16.24 -8.97
C GLN A 85 26.66 -16.97 -10.31
N ASN A 86 25.59 -16.71 -11.05
CA ASN A 86 25.28 -17.37 -12.33
C ASN A 86 25.66 -16.51 -13.56
N ASN A 87 26.50 -15.48 -13.39
CA ASN A 87 26.95 -14.54 -14.42
C ASN A 87 28.48 -14.46 -14.44
#